data_AF-A0A352NBM9-F1
#
_entry.id   AF-A0A352NBM9-F1
#
_cell.length_a   1.000
_cell.length_b   1.000
_cell.length_c   1.000
_cell.angle_alpha   90.00
_cell.angle_beta   90.00
_cell.angle_gamma   90.00
#
_symmetry.space_group_name_H-M   'P 1'
#
loop_
_entity.id
_entity.type
_entity.pdbx_description
1 polymer ?
#
loop_
_entity_poly.entity_id
_entity_poly.type
_entity_poly.pdbx_seq_one_letter_code
_entity_poly.pdbx_strand_id
1 'polypeptide(L)'
;MTFSERLKGIREKKELTQEQLAKRSGISRRMIQKYESGIARPRFDAAEKIASALEITVSELLGESGSLVAQAAEKYGSRGAKQAEELMSEVTGLFAGGEMAEEDMDVMMKAITEAYWIAKEKNKKFTPNKYKSQG
;
A
#
# COMPACT_ATOMS: atom_id res chain seq x y z
N MET A 1 9.31 7.11 -8.61
CA MET A 1 8.96 8.17 -7.64
C MET A 1 8.65 7.52 -6.31
N THR A 2 9.45 7.81 -5.29
CA THR A 2 9.31 7.22 -3.94
C THR A 2 8.21 7.91 -3.14
N PHE A 3 7.77 7.29 -2.04
CA PHE A 3 6.78 7.91 -1.13
C PHE A 3 7.29 9.25 -0.55
N SER A 4 8.56 9.32 -0.15
CA SER A 4 9.19 10.51 0.41
C SER A 4 9.19 11.67 -0.58
N GLU A 5 9.57 11.41 -1.83
CA GLU A 5 9.50 12.37 -2.94
C GLU A 5 8.06 12.84 -3.19
N ARG A 6 7.09 11.91 -3.15
CA ARG A 6 5.68 12.22 -3.36
C ARG A 6 5.12 13.14 -2.27
N LEU A 7 5.33 12.77 -1.01
CA LEU A 7 4.90 13.55 0.13
C LEU A 7 5.47 14.98 0.04
N LYS A 8 6.78 15.10 -0.16
CA LYS A 8 7.46 16.40 -0.27
C LYS A 8 6.91 17.22 -1.44
N GLY A 9 6.77 16.61 -2.62
CA GLY A 9 6.28 17.27 -3.81
C GLY A 9 4.85 17.78 -3.66
N ILE A 10 3.95 17.01 -3.05
CA ILE A 10 2.57 17.46 -2.80
C ILE A 10 2.54 18.58 -1.75
N ARG A 11 3.32 18.46 -0.67
CA ARG A 11 3.42 19.51 0.35
C ARG A 11 3.85 20.84 -0.26
N GLU A 12 4.88 20.80 -1.12
CA GLU A 12 5.43 21.99 -1.78
C GLU A 12 4.46 22.59 -2.80
N LYS A 13 3.73 21.75 -3.56
CA LYS A 13 2.65 22.21 -4.45
C LYS A 13 1.50 22.90 -3.70
N LYS A 14 1.28 22.53 -2.44
CA LYS A 14 0.29 23.18 -1.56
C LYS A 14 0.86 24.35 -0.77
N GLU A 15 2.11 24.75 -1.03
CA GLU A 15 2.80 25.86 -0.37
C GLU A 15 2.87 25.71 1.16
N LEU A 16 2.86 24.47 1.66
CA LEU A 16 2.91 24.18 3.08
C LEU A 16 4.35 23.98 3.54
N THR A 17 4.70 24.57 4.68
CA THR A 17 5.91 24.20 5.43
C THR A 17 5.71 22.86 6.13
N GLN A 18 6.81 22.17 6.49
CA GLN A 18 6.74 20.95 7.31
C GLN A 18 6.04 21.20 8.66
N GLU A 19 6.17 22.40 9.22
CA GLU A 19 5.51 22.81 10.46
C GLU A 19 3.99 22.96 10.27
N GLN A 20 3.55 23.55 9.16
CA GLN A 20 2.12 23.67 8.84
C GLN A 20 1.50 22.30 8.57
N LEU A 21 2.18 21.43 7.83
CA LEU A 21 1.70 20.06 7.61
C LEU A 21 1.63 19.27 8.93
N ALA A 22 2.62 19.43 9.80
CA ALA A 22 2.62 18.83 11.13
C ALA A 22 1.39 19.27 11.95
N LYS A 23 1.11 20.58 11.99
CA LYS A 23 -0.06 21.13 12.69
C LYS A 23 -1.38 20.61 12.12
N ARG A 24 -1.52 20.54 10.80
CA ARG A 24 -2.75 20.06 10.13
C ARG A 24 -2.98 18.56 10.32
N SER A 25 -1.92 17.75 10.26
CA SER A 25 -2.01 16.28 10.38
C SER A 25 -2.00 15.78 11.83
N GLY A 26 -1.66 16.62 12.80
CA GLY A 26 -1.45 16.19 14.19
C GLY A 26 -0.20 15.31 14.37
N ILE A 27 0.68 15.26 13.38
CA ILE A 27 1.94 14.51 13.41
C ILE A 27 3.07 15.47 13.73
N SER A 28 4.01 15.08 14.59
CA SER A 28 5.15 15.94 14.91
C SER A 28 5.96 16.32 13.67
N ARG A 29 6.45 17.57 13.60
CA ARG A 29 7.33 18.04 12.51
C ARG A 29 8.54 17.13 12.30
N ARG A 30 9.12 16.60 13.39
CA ARG A 30 10.24 15.65 13.32
C ARG A 30 9.87 14.38 12.55
N MET A 31 8.65 13.89 12.72
CA MET A 31 8.20 12.69 12.02
C MET A 31 7.89 12.99 10.54
N ILE A 32 7.27 14.14 10.24
CA ILE A 32 7.10 14.61 8.85
C ILE A 32 8.46 14.71 8.15
N GLN A 33 9.48 15.25 8.81
CA GLN A 33 10.83 15.31 8.26
C GLN A 33 11.40 13.91 7.98
N LYS A 34 11.23 12.94 8.89
CA LYS A 34 11.67 11.54 8.69
C LYS A 34 10.96 10.86 7.51
N TYR A 35 9.69 11.19 7.29
CA TYR A 35 8.92 10.68 6.15
C TYR A 35 9.41 11.29 4.84
N GLU A 36 9.64 12.61 4.80
CA GLU A 36 10.16 13.29 3.61
C GLU A 36 11.62 12.94 3.31
N SER A 37 12.41 12.52 4.29
CA SER A 37 13.79 12.05 4.09
C SER A 37 13.89 10.55 3.79
N GLY A 38 12.76 9.81 3.81
CA GLY A 38 12.75 8.36 3.56
C GLY A 38 13.31 7.50 4.70
N ILE A 39 13.68 8.09 5.84
CA ILE A 39 14.21 7.38 7.01
C ILE A 39 13.11 6.52 7.67
N ALA A 40 11.85 6.92 7.53
CA ALA A 40 10.71 6.18 8.04
C ALA A 40 9.56 6.16 7.02
N ARG A 41 8.70 5.15 7.13
CA ARG A 41 7.40 5.10 6.45
C ARG A 41 6.26 5.31 7.45
N PRO A 42 5.22 6.07 7.10
CA PRO A 42 4.03 6.17 7.93
C PRO A 42 3.28 4.84 7.95
N ARG A 43 2.65 4.57 9.10
CA ARG A 43 1.59 3.56 9.23
C ARG A 43 0.31 4.09 8.57
N PHE A 44 -0.68 3.22 8.33
CA PHE A 44 -1.90 3.61 7.62
C PHE A 44 -2.64 4.78 8.28
N ASP A 45 -2.78 4.76 9.60
CA ASP A 45 -3.37 5.83 10.41
C ASP A 45 -2.65 7.18 10.23
N ALA A 46 -1.31 7.16 10.19
CA ALA A 46 -0.51 8.35 9.93
C ALA A 46 -0.64 8.80 8.47
N ALA A 47 -0.71 7.87 7.52
CA ALA A 47 -0.91 8.17 6.11
C ALA A 47 -2.28 8.81 5.86
N GLU A 48 -3.35 8.34 6.52
CA GLU A 48 -4.69 8.95 6.47
C GLU A 48 -4.70 10.38 6.99
N LYS A 49 -4.04 10.63 8.13
CA LYS A 49 -3.92 11.97 8.70
C LYS A 49 -3.16 12.92 7.78
N ILE A 50 -2.08 12.45 7.16
CA ILE A 50 -1.30 13.24 6.20
C ILE A 50 -2.11 13.50 4.93
N ALA A 51 -2.79 12.49 4.40
CA ALA A 51 -3.61 12.61 3.21
C ALA A 51 -4.77 13.59 3.43
N SER A 52 -5.47 13.49 4.56
CA SER A 52 -6.51 14.45 4.97
C SER A 52 -5.97 15.86 5.13
N ALA A 53 -4.81 16.03 5.77
CA ALA A 53 -4.16 17.33 5.95
C ALA A 53 -3.69 17.98 4.64
N LEU A 54 -3.39 17.14 3.64
CA LEU A 54 -3.04 17.54 2.28
C LEU A 54 -4.26 17.58 1.36
N GLU A 55 -5.46 17.26 1.84
CA GLU A 55 -6.71 17.17 1.06
C GLU A 55 -6.54 16.34 -0.23
N ILE A 56 -5.92 15.17 -0.09
CA ILE A 56 -5.75 14.16 -1.14
C ILE A 56 -6.22 12.81 -0.61
N THR A 57 -6.34 11.84 -1.50
CA THR A 57 -6.58 10.45 -1.11
C THR A 57 -5.30 9.78 -0.61
N VAL A 58 -5.44 8.75 0.25
CA VAL A 58 -4.31 7.93 0.71
C VAL A 58 -3.63 7.22 -0.46
N SER A 59 -4.39 6.84 -1.49
CA SER A 59 -3.87 6.28 -2.75
C SER A 59 -2.98 7.27 -3.49
N GLU A 60 -3.36 8.55 -3.57
CA GLU A 60 -2.51 9.59 -4.18
C GLU A 60 -1.25 9.85 -3.36
N LEU A 61 -1.29 9.66 -2.04
CA LEU A 61 -0.13 9.83 -1.17
C LEU A 61 0.85 8.63 -1.25
N LEU A 62 0.34 7.41 -1.08
CA LEU A 62 1.14 6.19 -1.00
C LEU A 62 1.46 5.61 -2.39
N GLY A 63 0.67 5.94 -3.42
CA GLY A 63 0.63 5.24 -4.70
C GLY A 63 -0.16 3.93 -4.58
N GLU A 64 -0.64 3.37 -5.70
CA GLU A 64 -1.45 2.13 -5.70
C GLU A 64 -0.75 0.97 -4.97
N SER A 65 0.54 0.77 -5.24
CA SER A 65 1.37 -0.24 -4.57
C SER A 65 1.50 -0.01 -3.07
N GLY A 66 1.69 1.25 -2.66
CA GLY A 66 1.81 1.62 -1.24
C GLY A 66 0.48 1.52 -0.48
N SER A 67 -0.63 1.78 -1.17
CA SER A 67 -1.99 1.63 -0.64
C SER A 67 -2.31 0.17 -0.34
N LEU A 68 -1.97 -0.75 -1.25
CA LEU A 68 -2.14 -2.20 -1.03
C LEU A 68 -1.34 -2.71 0.17
N VAL A 69 -0.06 -2.32 0.28
CA VAL A 69 0.80 -2.73 1.40
C VAL A 69 0.29 -2.18 2.73
N ALA A 70 -0.17 -0.93 2.76
CA ALA A 70 -0.68 -0.31 3.98
C ALA A 70 -2.02 -0.92 4.44
N GLN A 71 -2.92 -1.22 3.50
CA GLN A 71 -4.17 -1.95 3.79
C GLN A 71 -3.90 -3.38 4.27
N ALA A 72 -2.90 -4.07 3.70
CA ALA A 72 -2.48 -5.38 4.16
C ALA A 72 -1.89 -5.33 5.58
N ALA A 73 -1.13 -4.27 5.90
CA ALA A 73 -0.57 -4.05 7.23
C ALA A 73 -1.64 -3.82 8.30
N GLU A 74 -2.71 -3.12 7.94
CA GLU A 74 -3.83 -2.86 8.85
C GLU A 74 -4.68 -4.11 9.08
N LYS A 75 -5.05 -4.81 7.99
CA LYS A 75 -5.97 -5.95 8.05
C LYS A 75 -5.32 -7.24 8.57
N TYR A 76 -4.02 -7.43 8.32
CA TYR A 76 -3.31 -8.68 8.59
C TYR A 76 -2.03 -8.50 9.41
N GLY A 77 -1.77 -7.28 9.91
CA GLY A 77 -0.60 -6.95 10.71
C GLY A 77 0.71 -6.91 9.90
N SER A 78 1.83 -6.75 10.62
CA SER A 78 3.17 -6.62 10.02
C SER A 78 3.59 -7.81 9.15
N ARG A 79 3.08 -9.02 9.45
CA ARG A 79 3.32 -10.22 8.64
C ARG A 79 2.60 -10.17 7.29
N GLY A 80 1.34 -9.76 7.26
CA GLY A 80 0.60 -9.64 6.00
C GLY A 80 1.14 -8.53 5.10
N ALA A 81 1.59 -7.42 5.68
CA ALA A 81 2.30 -6.36 4.95
C ALA A 81 3.54 -6.89 4.24
N LYS A 82 4.37 -7.65 4.97
CA LYS A 82 5.61 -8.21 4.43
C LYS A 82 5.36 -9.24 3.32
N GLN A 83 4.35 -10.09 3.48
CA GLN A 83 3.94 -11.05 2.45
C GLN A 83 3.45 -10.35 1.17
N ALA A 84 2.68 -9.27 1.31
CA ALA A 84 2.25 -8.47 0.17
C ALA A 84 3.44 -7.78 -0.53
N GLU A 85 4.39 -7.26 0.24
CA GLU A 85 5.60 -6.63 -0.29
C GLU A 85 6.53 -7.63 -1.00
N GLU A 86 6.72 -8.82 -0.44
CA GLU A 86 7.49 -9.92 -1.06
C GLU A 86 6.85 -10.39 -2.37
N LEU A 87 5.54 -10.68 -2.37
CA LEU A 87 4.80 -11.06 -3.58
C LEU A 87 4.92 -10.00 -4.67
N MET A 88 4.78 -8.72 -4.30
CA MET A 88 4.87 -7.62 -5.26
C MET A 88 6.29 -7.47 -5.83
N SER A 89 7.32 -7.71 -5.01
CA SER A 89 8.71 -7.69 -5.45
C SER A 89 9.02 -8.86 -6.40
N GLU A 90 8.51 -10.05 -6.12
CA GLU A 90 8.69 -11.23 -6.98
C GLU A 90 8.01 -11.02 -8.33
N VAL A 91 6.76 -10.58 -8.32
CA VAL A 91 5.98 -10.27 -9.52
C VAL A 91 6.66 -9.16 -10.32
N THR A 92 7.10 -8.08 -9.67
CA THR A 92 7.83 -6.99 -10.37
C THR A 92 9.17 -7.45 -10.92
N GLY A 93 9.92 -8.28 -10.20
CA GLY A 93 11.20 -8.84 -10.65
C GLY A 93 11.03 -9.74 -11.87
N LEU A 94 9.96 -10.53 -11.90
CA LEU A 94 9.58 -11.34 -13.05
C LEU A 94 9.29 -10.46 -14.28
N PHE A 95 8.61 -9.33 -14.10
CA PHE A 95 8.31 -8.39 -15.20
C PHE A 95 9.51 -7.55 -15.64
N ALA A 96 10.41 -7.18 -14.73
CA ALA A 96 11.61 -6.40 -15.04
C ALA A 96 12.68 -7.20 -15.79
N GLY A 97 12.57 -8.53 -15.82
CA GLY A 97 13.46 -9.45 -16.55
C GLY A 97 13.26 -9.48 -18.08
N GLY A 98 12.20 -8.85 -18.62
CA GLY A 98 12.13 -8.40 -20.01
C GLY A 98 11.96 -9.46 -21.11
N GLU A 99 11.50 -10.69 -20.82
CA GLU A 99 11.36 -11.74 -21.84
C GLU A 99 9.91 -12.16 -22.18
N MET A 100 8.89 -11.58 -21.54
CA MET A 100 7.49 -11.97 -21.78
C MET A 100 6.75 -10.99 -22.69
N ALA A 101 6.04 -11.54 -23.68
CA ALA A 101 5.11 -10.77 -24.51
C ALA A 101 3.84 -10.42 -23.71
N GLU A 102 3.12 -9.38 -24.14
CA GLU A 102 1.89 -8.90 -23.49
C GLU A 102 0.79 -9.97 -23.38
N GLU A 103 0.75 -10.89 -24.34
CA GLU A 103 -0.15 -12.04 -24.35
C GLU A 103 0.19 -13.06 -23.24
N ASP A 104 1.48 -13.27 -22.94
CA ASP A 104 1.92 -14.15 -21.84
C ASP A 104 1.62 -13.54 -20.47
N MET A 105 1.61 -12.19 -20.39
CA MET A 105 1.25 -11.45 -19.17
C MET A 105 -0.22 -11.69 -18.78
N ASP A 106 -1.12 -11.64 -19.76
CA ASP A 106 -2.55 -11.90 -19.53
C ASP A 106 -2.83 -13.34 -19.08
N VAL A 107 -2.10 -14.31 -19.64
CA VAL A 107 -2.21 -15.72 -19.26
C VAL A 107 -1.73 -15.92 -17.82
N MET A 108 -0.60 -15.32 -17.44
CA MET A 108 -0.11 -15.41 -16.06
C MET A 108 -1.08 -14.78 -15.07
N MET A 109 -1.61 -13.58 -15.36
CA MET A 109 -2.57 -12.91 -14.47
C MET A 109 -3.88 -13.70 -14.31
N LYS A 110 -4.36 -14.34 -15.38
CA LYS A 110 -5.50 -15.26 -15.32
C LYS A 110 -5.21 -16.46 -14.41
N ALA A 111 -4.05 -17.10 -14.56
CA ALA A 111 -3.65 -18.24 -13.74
C ALA A 111 -3.54 -17.89 -12.23
N ILE A 112 -2.95 -16.74 -11.91
CA ILE A 112 -2.87 -16.23 -10.52
C ILE A 112 -4.27 -15.99 -9.96
N THR A 113 -5.15 -15.37 -10.76
CA THR A 113 -6.53 -15.08 -10.37
C THR A 113 -7.32 -16.37 -10.12
N GLU A 114 -7.22 -17.34 -11.01
CA GLU A 114 -7.83 -18.67 -10.85
C GLU A 114 -7.32 -19.39 -9.61
N ALA A 115 -6.01 -19.40 -9.37
CA ALA A 115 -5.42 -20.00 -8.18
C ALA A 115 -5.96 -19.36 -6.88
N TYR A 116 -6.13 -18.03 -6.86
CA TYR A 116 -6.77 -17.32 -5.75
C TYR A 116 -8.21 -17.79 -5.53
N TRP A 117 -9.02 -17.90 -6.60
CA TRP A 117 -10.41 -18.35 -6.48
C TRP A 117 -10.50 -19.81 -6.00
N ILE A 118 -9.66 -20.69 -6.52
CA ILE A 118 -9.55 -22.09 -6.06
C ILE A 118 -9.19 -22.15 -4.57
N ALA A 119 -8.23 -21.37 -4.12
CA ALA A 119 -7.84 -21.31 -2.71
C ALA A 119 -8.99 -20.78 -1.83
N LYS A 120 -9.70 -19.76 -2.28
CA LYS A 120 -10.86 -19.18 -1.59
C LYS A 120 -12.03 -20.16 -1.48
N GLU A 121 -12.33 -20.91 -2.53
CA GLU A 121 -13.35 -21.96 -2.52
C GLU A 121 -12.99 -23.12 -1.58
N LYS A 122 -11.73 -23.57 -1.61
CA LYS A 122 -11.24 -24.57 -0.66
C LYS A 122 -11.37 -24.08 0.79
N ASN A 123 -10.98 -22.84 1.08
CA ASN A 123 -11.14 -22.28 2.42
C ASN A 123 -12.62 -22.20 2.85
N LYS A 124 -13.55 -21.82 1.96
CA LYS A 124 -14.99 -21.89 2.26
C LYS A 124 -15.48 -23.30 2.59
N LYS A 125 -14.91 -24.33 1.94
CA LYS A 125 -15.24 -25.75 2.16
C LYS A 125 -14.75 -26.29 3.51
N PHE A 126 -13.70 -25.70 4.10
CA PHE A 126 -13.11 -26.11 5.37
C PHE A 126 -13.31 -25.12 6.53
N THR A 127 -14.02 -24.01 6.33
CA THR A 127 -14.32 -23.04 7.42
C THR A 127 -15.44 -23.60 8.33
N PRO A 128 -15.22 -23.80 9.64
CA PRO A 128 -16.25 -24.24 10.56
C PRO A 128 -17.44 -23.27 10.56
N ASN A 129 -18.67 -23.79 10.60
CA ASN A 129 -19.94 -23.04 10.51
C ASN A 129 -20.08 -21.87 11.51
N LYS A 130 -19.22 -21.81 12.54
CA LYS A 130 -19.21 -20.80 13.61
C LYS A 130 -18.79 -19.40 13.15
N TYR A 131 -18.18 -19.25 11.96
CA TYR A 131 -17.69 -17.95 11.44
C TYR A 131 -18.47 -17.43 10.23
N LYS A 132 -19.64 -18.01 9.89
CA LYS A 132 -20.45 -17.63 8.72
C LYS A 132 -21.42 -16.45 8.93
N SER A 133 -21.34 -15.73 10.05
CA SER A 133 -22.04 -14.45 10.27
C SER A 133 -21.00 -13.39 10.58
N GLN A 134 -20.90 -12.22 9.94
CA GLN A 134 -21.94 -11.35 9.40
C GLN A 134 -21.38 -10.66 8.15
N GLY A 135 -22.21 -10.56 7.10
CA GLY A 135 -21.99 -9.67 5.96
C GLY A 135 -22.80 -8.40 6.12
#